data_AF-B9VRM3-F1
#
_entry.id   AF-B9VRM3-F1
#
_cell.length_a   1.000
_cell.length_b   1.000
_cell.length_c   1.000
_cell.angle_alpha   90.00
_cell.angle_beta   90.00
_cell.angle_gamma   90.00
#
_symmetry.space_group_name_H-M   'P 1'
#
loop_
_entity.id
_entity.type
_entity.pdbx_description
1 polymer ?
#
loop_
_entity_poly.entity_id
_entity_poly.type
_entity_poly.pdbx_seq_one_letter_code
_entity_poly.pdbx_strand_id
1 'polypeptide(L)'
;RGSRIEDRWIGFNLSLCFQDYLHNVHLSAGRVQTPVLNWICERTQKLKEKTNVVMVKPSDLTVEWEFEEENKSRGIFENIPDELEIKLIKSEKESLFEKPFNTSTLLKEASSKLHFLPQYTMKLAQDLFENGFITYHRTEVPR
;
A
#
# COMPACT_ATOMS: atom_id res chain seq x y z
N ARG A 1 -4.56 27.87 -7.31
CA ARG A 1 -5.90 27.86 -7.97
C ARG A 1 -5.93 27.09 -9.30
N GLY A 2 -4.79 26.80 -9.94
CA GLY A 2 -4.74 26.10 -11.24
C GLY A 2 -5.20 24.64 -11.24
N SER A 3 -4.87 23.85 -10.20
CA SER A 3 -5.15 22.39 -10.23
C SER A 3 -6.64 22.05 -10.35
N ARG A 4 -7.57 22.83 -9.77
CA ARG A 4 -9.01 22.56 -9.90
C ARG A 4 -9.53 22.75 -11.33
N ILE A 5 -8.90 23.66 -12.08
CA ILE A 5 -9.26 23.95 -13.47
C ILE A 5 -8.71 22.82 -14.35
N GLU A 6 -7.46 22.45 -14.14
CA GLU A 6 -6.79 21.35 -14.82
C GLU A 6 -7.54 20.01 -14.61
N ASP A 7 -7.90 19.69 -13.35
CA ASP A 7 -8.63 18.46 -13.02
C ASP A 7 -9.99 18.40 -13.71
N ARG A 8 -10.71 19.53 -13.82
CA ARG A 8 -11.99 19.60 -14.54
C ARG A 8 -11.80 19.48 -16.04
N TRP A 9 -10.82 20.18 -16.58
CA TRP A 9 -10.59 20.20 -18.02
C TRP A 9 -10.18 18.82 -18.52
N ILE A 10 -9.24 18.16 -17.83
CA ILE A 10 -8.85 16.78 -18.15
C ILE A 10 -10.02 15.84 -17.87
N GLY A 11 -10.64 15.94 -16.69
CA GLY A 11 -11.69 15.01 -16.28
C GLY A 11 -12.90 15.00 -17.23
N PHE A 12 -13.42 16.18 -17.60
CA PHE A 12 -14.57 16.27 -18.50
C PHE A 12 -14.25 15.84 -19.93
N ASN A 13 -13.14 16.32 -20.51
CA ASN A 13 -12.77 15.93 -21.87
C ASN A 13 -12.49 14.42 -21.98
N LEU A 14 -11.69 13.88 -21.07
CA LEU A 14 -11.31 12.46 -21.11
C LEU A 14 -12.52 11.55 -20.84
N SER A 15 -13.40 11.93 -19.90
CA SER A 15 -14.61 11.16 -19.60
C SER A 15 -15.53 11.09 -20.81
N LEU A 16 -15.78 12.21 -21.51
CA LEU A 16 -16.61 12.22 -22.71
C LEU A 16 -16.03 11.31 -23.81
N CYS A 17 -14.73 11.41 -24.08
CA CYS A 17 -14.06 10.53 -25.05
C CYS A 17 -14.21 9.05 -24.70
N PHE A 18 -14.07 8.68 -23.41
CA PHE A 18 -14.25 7.29 -22.98
C PHE A 18 -15.69 6.82 -23.07
N GLN A 19 -16.65 7.67 -22.69
CA GLN A 19 -18.08 7.36 -22.76
C GLN A 19 -18.50 7.12 -24.22
N ASP A 20 -18.03 7.93 -25.15
CA ASP A 20 -18.28 7.79 -26.58
C ASP A 20 -17.62 6.53 -27.16
N TYR A 21 -16.35 6.27 -26.81
CA TYR A 21 -15.59 5.12 -27.31
C TYR A 21 -16.10 3.77 -26.78
N LEU A 22 -16.53 3.70 -25.53
CA LEU A 22 -17.00 2.48 -24.87
C LEU A 22 -18.52 2.36 -24.78
N HIS A 23 -19.26 3.34 -25.32
CA HIS A 23 -20.72 3.45 -25.28
C HIS A 23 -21.33 3.29 -23.86
N ASN A 24 -20.64 3.83 -22.85
CA ASN A 24 -21.08 3.73 -21.45
C ASN A 24 -20.96 5.07 -20.73
N VAL A 25 -22.10 5.71 -20.50
CA VAL A 25 -22.22 7.03 -19.87
C VAL A 25 -21.86 7.07 -18.38
N HIS A 26 -21.73 5.91 -17.73
CA HIS A 26 -21.36 5.82 -16.31
C HIS A 26 -19.85 5.82 -16.07
N LEU A 27 -19.04 5.84 -17.13
CA LEU A 27 -17.59 5.89 -17.02
C LEU A 27 -17.10 7.31 -16.73
N SER A 28 -16.05 7.40 -15.91
CA SER A 28 -15.37 8.65 -15.61
C SER A 28 -13.87 8.44 -15.62
N ALA A 29 -13.14 9.49 -15.95
CA ALA A 29 -11.69 9.52 -15.89
C ALA A 29 -11.23 10.83 -15.27
N GLY A 30 -10.05 10.80 -14.64
CA GLY A 30 -9.52 11.96 -13.95
C GLY A 30 -8.01 11.86 -13.77
N ARG A 31 -7.34 13.02 -13.78
CA ARG A 31 -5.87 13.12 -13.71
C ARG A 31 -5.27 12.35 -12.53
N VAL A 32 -5.93 12.32 -11.38
CA VAL A 32 -5.47 11.61 -10.17
C VAL A 32 -6.17 10.27 -9.98
N GLN A 33 -7.47 10.18 -10.25
CA GLN A 33 -8.26 8.96 -10.03
C GLN A 33 -7.84 7.82 -10.98
N THR A 34 -7.53 8.14 -12.24
CA THR A 34 -7.17 7.13 -13.26
C THR A 34 -5.82 6.46 -12.96
N PRO A 35 -4.72 7.18 -12.62
CA PRO A 35 -3.48 6.53 -12.20
C PRO A 35 -3.62 5.71 -10.91
N VAL A 36 -4.40 6.20 -9.94
CA VAL A 36 -4.64 5.46 -8.69
C VAL A 36 -5.38 4.15 -8.96
N LEU A 37 -6.40 4.18 -9.82
CA LEU A 37 -7.09 2.96 -10.25
C LEU A 37 -6.13 2.01 -10.97
N ASN A 38 -5.26 2.54 -11.83
CA ASN A 38 -4.25 1.74 -12.52
C ASN A 38 -3.33 1.01 -11.54
N TRP A 39 -2.83 1.66 -10.48
CA TRP A 39 -2.02 1.00 -9.45
C TRP A 39 -2.75 -0.14 -8.74
N ILE A 40 -4.05 0.02 -8.49
CA ILE A 40 -4.88 -1.04 -7.89
C ILE A 40 -5.02 -2.22 -8.87
N CYS A 41 -5.27 -1.94 -10.15
CA CYS A 41 -5.36 -2.95 -11.19
C CYS A 41 -4.03 -3.73 -11.35
N GLU A 42 -2.91 -3.02 -11.44
CA GLU A 42 -1.57 -3.62 -11.52
C GLU A 42 -1.29 -4.51 -10.30
N ARG A 43 -1.60 -4.04 -9.09
CA ARG A 43 -1.43 -4.84 -7.87
C ARG A 43 -2.33 -6.06 -7.85
N THR A 44 -3.56 -5.93 -8.35
CA THR A 44 -4.52 -7.04 -8.46
C THR A 44 -4.04 -8.07 -9.48
N GLN A 45 -3.43 -7.65 -10.59
CA GLN A 45 -2.86 -8.54 -11.58
C GLN A 45 -1.67 -9.33 -11.02
N LYS A 46 -0.76 -8.66 -10.30
CA LYS A 46 0.35 -9.32 -9.59
C LYS A 46 -0.13 -10.34 -8.55
N LEU A 47 -1.24 -10.08 -7.87
CA LEU A 47 -1.84 -11.04 -6.93
C LEU A 47 -2.45 -12.28 -7.62
N LYS A 48 -2.77 -12.19 -8.92
CA LYS A 48 -3.23 -13.36 -9.70
C LYS A 48 -2.08 -14.21 -10.21
N GLU A 49 -0.87 -13.65 -10.30
CA GLU A 49 0.32 -14.39 -10.66
C GLU A 49 0.62 -15.40 -9.54
N LYS A 50 0.73 -16.69 -9.90
CA LYS A 50 1.03 -17.74 -8.94
C LYS A 50 2.52 -17.69 -8.61
N THR A 51 2.85 -17.35 -7.37
CA THR A 51 4.22 -17.48 -6.86
C THR A 51 4.39 -18.87 -6.25
N ASN A 52 5.49 -19.54 -6.60
CA ASN A 52 5.85 -20.81 -5.96
C ASN A 52 6.63 -20.49 -4.69
N VAL A 53 6.08 -20.87 -3.54
CA VAL A 53 6.70 -20.64 -2.23
C VAL A 53 7.08 -22.00 -1.64
N VAL A 54 8.35 -22.15 -1.29
CA VAL A 54 8.82 -23.30 -0.50
C VAL A 54 8.90 -22.85 0.95
N MET A 55 8.11 -23.48 1.81
CA MET A 55 8.06 -23.19 3.24
C MET A 55 8.70 -24.35 4.01
N VAL A 56 9.71 -24.05 4.82
CA VAL A 56 10.34 -25.01 5.71
C VAL A 56 10.13 -24.56 7.15
N LYS A 57 9.61 -25.45 7.98
CA LYS A 57 9.33 -25.20 9.40
C LYS A 57 10.23 -26.07 10.29
N PRO A 58 11.47 -25.65 10.58
CA PRO A 58 12.24 -26.24 11.65
C PRO A 58 11.72 -25.70 12.99
N SER A 59 10.91 -26.49 13.69
CA SER A 59 10.32 -26.14 15.00
C SER A 59 9.45 -24.86 14.98
N ASP A 60 9.80 -23.84 15.77
CA ASP A 60 9.04 -22.57 15.90
C ASP A 60 9.43 -21.50 14.86
N LEU A 61 10.42 -21.76 14.00
CA LEU A 61 10.81 -20.84 12.94
C LEU A 61 10.16 -21.26 11.61
N THR A 62 9.64 -20.28 10.88
CA THR A 62 9.18 -20.47 9.50
C THR A 62 10.15 -19.75 8.58
N VAL A 63 10.78 -20.49 7.68
CA VAL A 63 11.64 -19.93 6.63
C VAL A 63 10.91 -20.14 5.30
N GLU A 64 10.67 -19.02 4.59
CA GLU A 64 9.97 -19.01 3.31
C GLU A 64 10.92 -18.54 2.22
N TRP A 65 10.99 -19.31 1.13
CA TRP A 65 11.70 -18.91 -0.08
C TRP A 65 10.69 -18.80 -1.23
N GLU A 66 10.66 -17.62 -1.84
CA GLU A 66 9.88 -17.37 -3.05
C GLU A 66 10.72 -17.68 -4.29
N PHE A 67 10.16 -18.45 -5.23
CA PHE A 67 10.81 -18.80 -6.49
C PHE A 67 9.93 -18.41 -7.67
N GLU A 68 10.54 -17.75 -8.67
CA GLU A 68 9.88 -17.43 -9.93
C GLU A 68 9.65 -18.68 -10.81
N GLU A 69 10.56 -19.67 -10.74
CA GLU A 69 10.50 -20.89 -11.55
C GLU A 69 10.15 -22.15 -10.73
N GLU A 70 9.17 -22.90 -11.20
CA GLU A 70 8.69 -24.14 -10.56
C GLU A 70 9.79 -25.21 -10.48
N ASN A 71 10.65 -25.34 -11.51
CA ASN A 71 11.73 -26.32 -11.55
C ASN A 71 12.79 -26.09 -10.46
N LYS A 72 13.13 -24.82 -10.18
CA LYS A 72 14.07 -24.46 -9.10
C LYS A 72 13.45 -24.71 -7.72
N SER A 73 12.16 -24.44 -7.58
CA SER A 73 11.43 -24.68 -6.33
C SER A 73 11.38 -26.17 -5.97
N ARG A 74 11.11 -27.05 -6.95
CA ARG A 74 11.08 -28.51 -6.73
C ARG A 74 12.47 -29.06 -6.43
N GLY A 75 13.48 -28.63 -7.18
CA GLY A 75 14.87 -29.04 -6.95
C GLY A 75 15.39 -28.64 -5.57
N ILE A 76 15.01 -27.48 -5.05
CA ILE A 76 15.38 -27.08 -3.69
C ILE A 76 14.55 -27.85 -2.67
N PHE A 77 13.24 -28.03 -2.87
CA PHE A 77 12.39 -28.81 -1.97
C PHE A 77 12.90 -30.25 -1.79
N GLU A 78 13.30 -30.90 -2.87
CA GLU A 78 13.85 -32.27 -2.85
C GLU A 78 15.25 -32.36 -2.24
N ASN A 79 16.03 -31.27 -2.28
CA ASN A 79 17.39 -31.21 -1.73
C ASN A 79 17.47 -30.52 -0.35
N ILE A 80 16.35 -30.31 0.35
CA ILE A 80 16.40 -29.83 1.73
C ILE A 80 16.95 -30.97 2.60
N PRO A 81 18.12 -30.79 3.25
CA PRO A 81 18.63 -31.78 4.20
C PRO A 81 17.73 -31.85 5.44
N ASP A 82 17.55 -33.05 6.00
CA ASP A 82 16.76 -33.30 7.21
C ASP A 82 17.33 -32.61 8.47
N GLU A 83 18.62 -32.25 8.44
CA GLU A 83 19.29 -31.51 9.51
C GLU A 83 19.65 -30.08 9.05
N LEU A 84 19.00 -29.09 9.66
CA LEU A 84 19.24 -27.67 9.43
C LEU A 84 19.98 -27.07 10.64
N GLU A 85 21.22 -26.63 10.44
CA GLU A 85 21.98 -25.92 11.47
C GLU A 85 21.63 -24.42 11.41
N ILE A 86 20.80 -23.96 12.35
CA ILE A 86 20.45 -22.54 12.48
C ILE A 86 21.50 -21.84 13.36
N LYS A 87 22.35 -21.01 12.76
CA LYS A 87 23.29 -20.15 13.49
C LYS A 87 22.72 -18.74 13.64
N LEU A 88 22.50 -18.32 14.88
CA LEU A 88 22.10 -16.95 15.21
C LEU A 88 23.35 -16.06 15.19
N ILE A 89 23.50 -15.26 14.13
CA ILE A 89 24.73 -14.49 13.88
C ILE A 89 24.81 -13.25 14.80
N LYS A 90 23.69 -12.54 14.99
CA LYS A 90 23.57 -11.39 15.91
C LYS A 90 22.11 -10.92 15.95
N SER A 91 21.62 -10.45 17.10
CA SER A 91 20.40 -9.65 17.18
C SER A 91 20.70 -8.33 17.85
N GLU A 92 20.64 -7.25 17.09
CA GLU A 92 20.84 -5.88 17.58
C GLU A 92 19.49 -5.18 17.48
N LYS A 93 18.91 -4.83 18.64
CA LYS A 93 17.57 -4.24 18.71
C LYS A 93 17.75 -2.74 18.98
N GLU A 94 17.94 -1.97 17.92
CA GLU A 94 17.90 -0.51 18.04
C GLU A 94 16.44 -0.08 18.27
N SER A 95 16.15 0.52 19.44
CA SER A 95 14.88 1.19 19.63
C SER A 95 14.92 2.52 18.88
N LEU A 96 14.43 2.51 17.64
CA LEU A 96 14.20 3.75 16.91
C LEU A 96 13.05 4.50 17.59
N PHE A 97 13.26 5.76 17.94
CA PHE A 97 12.19 6.64 18.41
C PHE A 97 11.13 6.80 17.31
N GLU A 98 9.85 6.73 17.68
CA GLU A 98 8.75 6.98 16.75
C GLU A 98 8.76 8.46 16.32
N LYS A 99 8.77 8.68 15.01
CA LYS A 99 8.71 10.03 14.46
C LYS A 99 7.30 10.61 14.65
N PRO A 100 7.17 11.93 14.85
CA PRO A 100 5.89 12.61 14.83
C PRO A 100 5.11 12.31 13.54
N PHE A 101 3.78 12.31 13.62
CA PHE A 101 2.96 12.06 12.45
C PHE A 101 3.04 13.21 11.45
N ASN A 102 3.17 12.85 10.16
CA ASN A 102 2.78 13.70 9.05
C ASN A 102 1.39 13.26 8.55
N THR A 103 0.82 13.96 7.57
CA THR A 103 -0.53 13.66 7.07
C THR A 103 -0.65 12.21 6.59
N SER A 104 0.34 11.76 5.82
CA SER A 104 0.34 10.43 5.20
C SER A 104 0.48 9.31 6.23
N THR A 105 1.34 9.49 7.24
CA THR A 105 1.53 8.49 8.31
C THR A 105 0.34 8.46 9.27
N LEU A 106 -0.24 9.61 9.61
CA LEU A 106 -1.47 9.68 10.39
C LEU A 106 -2.61 8.90 9.72
N LEU A 107 -2.83 9.13 8.42
CA LEU A 107 -3.90 8.45 7.67
C LEU A 107 -3.65 6.96 7.55
N LYS A 108 -2.40 6.55 7.33
CA LYS A 108 -2.01 5.14 7.25
C LYS A 108 -2.24 4.42 8.59
N GLU A 109 -1.79 5.01 9.69
CA GLU A 109 -1.93 4.42 11.03
C GLU A 109 -3.39 4.38 11.48
N ALA A 110 -4.17 5.43 11.23
CA ALA A 110 -5.61 5.45 11.54
C ALA A 110 -6.38 4.38 10.75
N SER A 111 -6.04 4.15 9.47
CA SER A 111 -6.63 3.07 8.67
C SER A 111 -6.23 1.69 9.20
N SER A 112 -4.96 1.50 9.56
CA SER A 112 -4.43 0.21 10.03
C SER A 112 -4.95 -0.16 11.43
N LYS A 113 -4.88 0.77 12.38
CA LYS A 113 -5.17 0.52 13.81
C LYS A 113 -6.61 0.80 14.21
N LEU A 114 -7.24 1.80 13.60
CA LEU A 114 -8.60 2.23 13.96
C LEU A 114 -9.63 1.89 12.88
N HIS A 115 -9.21 1.38 11.72
CA HIS A 115 -10.06 1.08 10.56
C HIS A 115 -10.89 2.27 10.07
N PHE A 116 -10.37 3.49 10.29
CA PHE A 116 -11.03 4.70 9.84
C PHE A 116 -10.76 4.97 8.36
N LEU A 117 -11.81 5.39 7.65
CA LEU A 117 -11.66 5.90 6.30
C LEU A 117 -10.83 7.20 6.32
N PRO A 118 -9.95 7.44 5.31
CA PRO A 118 -9.11 8.63 5.29
C PRO A 118 -9.89 9.95 5.43
N GLN A 119 -11.08 10.04 4.80
CA GLN A 119 -11.95 11.23 4.90
C GLN A 119 -12.45 11.46 6.33
N TYR A 120 -12.79 10.40 7.04
CA TYR A 120 -13.26 10.47 8.42
C TYR A 120 -12.12 10.90 9.36
N THR A 121 -10.94 10.30 9.22
CA THR A 121 -9.73 10.69 9.96
C THR A 121 -9.39 12.17 9.75
N MET A 122 -9.43 12.66 8.52
CA MET A 122 -9.15 14.08 8.21
C MET A 122 -10.19 15.02 8.82
N LYS A 123 -11.46 14.62 8.87
CA LYS A 123 -12.52 15.40 9.53
C LYS A 123 -12.28 15.47 11.04
N LEU A 124 -12.06 14.34 11.69
CA LEU A 124 -11.77 14.30 13.14
C LEU A 124 -10.51 15.10 13.50
N ALA A 125 -9.45 14.97 12.71
CA ALA A 125 -8.23 15.74 12.94
C ALA A 125 -8.45 17.25 12.75
N GLN A 126 -9.35 17.65 11.84
CA GLN A 126 -9.77 19.05 11.72
C GLN A 126 -10.51 19.51 12.97
N ASP A 127 -11.48 18.73 13.45
CA ASP A 127 -12.25 19.05 14.66
C ASP A 127 -11.30 19.17 15.89
N LEU A 128 -10.35 18.24 16.05
CA LEU A 128 -9.36 18.29 17.13
C LEU A 128 -8.44 19.51 17.05
N PHE A 129 -8.03 19.91 15.84
CA PHE A 129 -7.21 21.10 15.62
C PHE A 129 -7.99 22.38 15.97
N GLU A 130 -9.24 22.48 15.52
CA GLU A 130 -10.10 23.65 15.77
C GLU A 130 -10.42 23.80 17.27
N ASN A 131 -10.50 22.70 18.01
CA ASN A 131 -10.66 22.71 19.47
C ASN A 131 -9.32 22.86 20.23
N GLY A 132 -8.18 22.97 19.54
CA GLY A 132 -6.87 23.21 20.14
C GLY A 132 -6.19 21.99 20.77
N PHE A 133 -6.66 20.76 20.48
CA PHE A 133 -6.08 19.53 21.02
C PHE A 133 -4.82 19.06 20.27
N ILE A 134 -4.67 19.43 19.00
CA ILE A 134 -3.53 19.04 18.16
C ILE A 134 -3.02 20.22 17.34
N THR A 135 -1.80 20.11 16.79
CA THR A 135 -1.28 21.04 15.79
C THR A 135 -1.89 20.78 14.40
N TYR A 136 -1.67 21.71 13.47
CA TYR A 136 -2.17 21.57 12.11
C TYR A 136 -1.70 20.27 11.44
N HIS A 137 -2.65 19.37 11.16
CA HIS A 137 -2.39 17.99 10.77
C HIS A 137 -2.07 17.80 9.28
N ARG A 138 -2.30 18.82 8.42
CA ARG A 138 -2.02 18.75 6.98
C ARG A 138 -0.61 19.24 6.66
N THR A 139 0.38 18.47 7.12
CA THR A 139 1.83 18.74 6.95
C THR A 139 2.55 17.53 6.34
N GLU A 140 3.58 17.80 5.54
CA GLU A 140 4.51 16.79 5.00
C GLU A 140 5.74 16.60 5.91
N VAL A 141 6.07 17.62 6.71
CA VAL A 141 7.23 17.60 7.60
C VAL A 141 6.78 17.13 8.97
N PRO A 142 7.30 15.99 9.48
CA PRO A 142 7.14 15.63 10.87
C PRO A 142 7.89 16.67 11.71
N ARG A 143 7.16 17.41 12.55
CA ARG A 143 7.73 18.38 13.49
C ARG A 143 7.90 17.77 14.86
#